data_AF-A0A954W4Z8-F1
#
_entry.id   AF-A0A954W4Z8-F1
#
_cell.length_a   1.000
_cell.length_b   1.000
_cell.length_c   1.000
_cell.angle_alpha   90.00
_cell.angle_beta   90.00
_cell.angle_gamma   90.00
#
_symmetry.space_group_name_H-M   'P 1'
#
loop_
_entity.id
_entity.type
_entity.pdbx_description
1 polymer ?
#
loop_
_entity_poly.entity_id
_entity_poly.type
_entity_poly.pdbx_seq_one_letter_code
_entity_poly.pdbx_strand_id
1 'polypeptide(L)' 'MSERIVYLMRGLPACGKSYTARRLAGATGVILETDQYFYLQVGDDPASYDYSEERLPAARQWNFNRFRRAIAAGMG' A
#
# COMPACT_ATOMS: atom_id res chain seq x y z
N MET A 1 -24.79 5.71 -8.47
CA MET A 1 -23.33 5.80 -8.27
C MET A 1 -22.88 4.53 -7.60
N SER A 2 -21.84 3.85 -8.10
CA SER A 2 -21.26 2.70 -7.40
C SER A 2 -20.58 3.18 -6.12
N GLU A 3 -20.90 2.58 -4.97
CA GLU A 3 -20.20 2.87 -3.73
C GLU A 3 -18.74 2.44 -3.83
N ARG A 4 -17.83 3.30 -3.37
CA ARG A 4 -16.40 3.00 -3.28
C ARG A 4 -16.09 2.69 -1.84
N ILE A 5 -15.51 1.52 -1.58
CA ILE A 5 -15.20 1.06 -0.23
C ILE A 5 -13.70 1.18 0.00
N VAL A 6 -13.32 1.74 1.15
CA VAL A 6 -11.93 1.81 1.59
C VAL A 6 -11.78 0.99 2.87
N TYR A 7 -10.91 -0.01 2.84
CA TYR A 7 -10.58 -0.82 4.00
C TYR A 7 -9.29 -0.31 4.66
N LEU A 8 -9.40 0.23 5.88
CA LEU A 8 -8.23 0.56 6.70
C LEU A 8 -7.87 -0.63 7.60
N MET A 9 -6.77 -1.31 7.30
CA MET A 9 -6.32 -2.47 8.07
C MET A 9 -5.38 -2.05 9.20
N ARG A 10 -5.69 -2.46 10.43
CA ARG A 10 -4.86 -2.19 11.63
C ARG A 10 -4.57 -3.49 12.37
N GLY A 11 -3.39 -3.57 12.99
CA GLY A 11 -2.96 -4.74 13.77
C GLY A 11 -1.44 -4.85 13.85
N LEU A 12 -0.95 -5.62 14.82
CA LEU A 12 0.48 -5.86 15.03
C LEU A 12 1.14 -6.46 13.76
N PRO A 13 2.47 -6.35 13.63
CA PRO A 13 3.22 -7.09 12.62
C PRO A 13 2.87 -8.59 12.64
N ALA A 14 2.95 -9.26 11.49
CA ALA A 14 2.62 -10.68 11.30
C ALA A 14 1.16 -11.12 11.61
N CYS A 15 0.22 -10.22 11.95
CA CYS A 15 -1.21 -10.58 12.13
C CYS A 15 -1.99 -10.82 10.81
N GLY A 16 -1.31 -11.10 9.70
CA GLY A 16 -1.98 -11.44 8.44
C GLY A 16 -2.64 -10.27 7.67
N LYS A 17 -2.31 -9.01 7.98
CA LYS A 17 -2.88 -7.83 7.30
C LYS A 17 -2.77 -7.92 5.77
N SER A 18 -1.55 -8.10 5.25
CA SER A 18 -1.30 -8.19 3.81
C SER A 18 -1.96 -9.43 3.18
N TYR A 19 -2.10 -10.53 3.93
CA TYR A 19 -2.83 -11.71 3.46
C TYR A 19 -4.32 -11.40 3.27
N THR A 20 -4.96 -10.79 4.26
CA THR A 20 -6.38 -10.41 4.19
C THR A 20 -6.61 -9.30 3.15
N ALA A 21 -5.69 -8.33 3.03
CA ALA A 21 -5.73 -7.27 2.02
C ALA A 21 -5.80 -7.86 0.60
N ARG A 22 -4.97 -8.88 0.30
CA ARG A 22 -4.97 -9.56 -1.01
C ARG A 22 -6.28 -10.27 -1.30
N ARG A 23 -6.90 -10.91 -0.30
CA ARG A 23 -8.24 -11.51 -0.47
C ARG A 23 -9.33 -10.47 -0.71
N LEU A 24 -9.28 -9.34 0.00
CA LEU A 24 -10.28 -8.27 -0.15
C LEU A 24 -10.14 -7.54 -1.48
N ALA A 25 -8.90 -7.29 -1.94
CA ALA A 25 -8.65 -6.61 -3.20
C ALA A 25 -9.13 -7.43 -4.41
N GLY A 26 -9.06 -8.77 -4.33
CA GLY A 26 -9.46 -9.62 -5.45
C GLY A 26 -8.69 -9.27 -6.74
N ALA A 27 -9.41 -9.18 -7.86
CA ALA A 27 -8.80 -8.90 -9.17
C ALA A 27 -8.69 -7.40 -9.51
N THR A 28 -9.46 -6.53 -8.85
CA THR A 28 -9.65 -5.13 -9.26
C THR A 28 -9.26 -4.13 -8.19
N GLY A 29 -9.21 -4.56 -6.93
CA GLY A 29 -8.86 -3.74 -5.80
C GLY A 29 -7.38 -3.41 -5.74
N VAL A 30 -7.08 -2.27 -5.12
CA VAL A 30 -5.72 -1.73 -5.02
C VAL A 30 -5.23 -1.83 -3.58
N ILE A 31 -4.10 -2.49 -3.38
CA ILE A 31 -3.42 -2.56 -2.08
C ILE A 31 -2.44 -1.38 -1.96
N LEU A 32 -2.53 -0.67 -0.85
CA LEU A 32 -1.77 0.54 -0.57
C LEU A 32 -1.01 0.37 0.75
N GLU A 33 0.23 -0.09 0.65
CA GLU A 33 1.13 -0.28 1.79
C GLU A 33 2.29 0.70 1.72
N THR A 34 2.50 1.45 2.81
CA THR A 34 3.62 2.39 2.92
C THR A 34 4.96 1.68 2.84
N ASP A 35 5.05 0.47 3.40
CA ASP A 35 6.29 -0.32 3.44
C ASP A 35 6.77 -0.72 2.04
N GLN A 36 5.86 -0.78 1.06
CA GLN A 36 6.20 -1.01 -0.35
C GLN A 36 7.21 0.03 -0.88
N TYR A 37 7.20 1.24 -0.34
CA TYR A 37 8.16 2.28 -0.70
C TYR A 37 9.60 1.79 -0.50
N PHE A 38 9.89 1.11 0.61
CA PHE A 38 11.26 0.72 0.98
C PHE A 38 11.81 -0.47 0.17
N TYR A 39 10.93 -1.24 -0.47
CA TYR A 39 11.33 -2.22 -1.49
C TYR A 39 11.66 -1.57 -2.84
N LEU A 40 11.08 -0.40 -3.15
CA LEU A 40 11.26 0.28 -4.44
C LEU A 40 12.46 1.24 -4.45
N GLN A 41 13.04 1.55 -3.29
CA GLN A 41 14.15 2.50 -3.16
C GLN A 41 15.54 1.85 -3.25
N VAL A 42 15.61 0.52 -3.25
CA VAL A 42 16.86 -0.25 -3.15
C VAL A 42 17.42 -0.72 -4.49
N GLY A 43 16.85 -0.26 -5.61
CA GLY A 43 17.28 -0.64 -6.96
C GLY A 43 16.54 -1.88 -7.49
N ASP A 44 17.20 -2.65 -8.34
CA ASP A 44 16.59 -3.75 -9.11
C ASP A 44 16.46 -5.08 -8.35
N ASP A 45 16.90 -5.15 -7.10
CA ASP A 45 16.76 -6.36 -6.28
C ASP A 45 15.41 -6.37 -5.54
N PRO A 46 14.43 -7.19 -5.98
CA PRO A 46 13.11 -7.27 -5.36
C PRO A 46 13.11 -7.91 -3.97
N ALA A 47 14.21 -8.56 -3.54
CA ALA A 47 14.36 -9.13 -2.21
C ALA A 47 14.98 -8.14 -1.20
N SER A 48 15.52 -7.02 -1.69
CA SER A 48 16.12 -6.02 -0.84
C SER A 48 15.04 -5.14 -0.20
N TYR A 49 15.18 -4.89 1.11
CA TYR A 49 14.31 -4.01 1.88
C TYR A 49 15.20 -3.11 2.75
N ASP A 50 15.17 -1.82 2.49
CA ASP A 50 15.97 -0.84 3.24
C ASP A 50 15.05 0.16 3.94
N TYR A 51 14.72 -0.15 5.18
CA TYR A 51 13.95 0.76 6.02
C TYR A 51 14.80 1.93 6.48
N SER A 52 14.31 3.15 6.23
CA SER A 52 14.89 4.39 6.76
C SER A 52 13.79 5.24 7.38
N GLU A 53 13.93 5.54 8.67
CA GLU A 53 12.99 6.39 9.41
C GLU A 53 12.92 7.80 8.81
N GLU A 54 14.05 8.34 8.35
CA GLU A 54 14.12 9.66 7.70
C GLU A 54 13.28 9.74 6.42
N ARG A 55 13.07 8.59 5.76
CA ARG A 55 12.25 8.49 4.55
C ARG A 55 10.78 8.19 4.82
N LEU A 56 10.37 7.94 6.07
CA LEU A 56 8.95 7.70 6.40
C LEU A 56 8.01 8.82 5.94
N PRO A 57 8.33 10.12 6.11
CA PRO A 57 7.48 11.19 5.60
C PRO A 57 7.26 11.09 4.08
N ALA A 58 8.32 10.81 3.32
CA ALA A 58 8.26 10.64 1.87
C ALA A 58 7.44 9.39 1.49
N ALA A 59 7.65 8.27 2.17
CA ALA A 59 6.91 7.03 1.97
C ALA A 59 5.39 7.22 2.19
N ARG A 60 5.02 7.93 3.27
CA ARG A 60 3.61 8.26 3.58
C ARG A 60 3.00 9.15 2.50
N GLN A 61 3.71 10.19 2.07
CA GLN A 61 3.23 11.09 1.01
C GLN A 61 3.08 10.35 -0.33
N TRP A 62 4.03 9.49 -0.67
CA TRP A 62 3.98 8.65 -1.85
C TRP A 62 2.76 7.72 -1.86
N ASN A 63 2.52 7.01 -0.74
CA ASN A 63 1.37 6.12 -0.63
C ASN A 63 0.03 6.89 -0.67
N PHE A 64 -0.03 8.07 -0.05
CA PHE A 64 -1.21 8.94 -0.12
C PHE A 64 -1.50 9.44 -1.54
N ASN A 65 -0.47 9.77 -2.32
CA ASN A 65 -0.64 10.13 -3.72
C ASN A 65 -1.18 8.96 -4.56
N ARG A 66 -0.74 7.72 -4.29
CA ARG A 66 -1.30 6.51 -4.93
C ARG A 66 -2.76 6.31 -4.55
N PHE A 67 -3.12 6.49 -3.29
CA PHE A 67 -4.52 6.47 -2.84
C PHE A 67 -5.38 7.47 -3.63
N ARG A 68 -4.95 8.73 -3.72
CA ARG A 68 -5.68 9.78 -4.46
C ARG A 68 -5.88 9.42 -5.93
N ARG A 69 -4.84 8.87 -6.58
CA ARG A 69 -4.93 8.40 -7.98
C ARG A 69 -5.92 7.24 -8.11
N ALA A 70 -5.93 6.29 -7.19
CA ALA A 70 -6.86 5.17 -7.21
C ALA A 70 -8.32 5.61 -7.10
N ILE A 71 -8.61 6.53 -6.19
CA ILE A 71 -9.95 7.12 -6.04
C ILE A 71 -10.36 7.90 -7.29
N ALA A 72 -9.46 8.69 -7.87
CA ALA A 72 -9.74 9.46 -9.09
C ALA A 72 -9.99 8.57 -10.32
N ALA A 73 -9.24 7.47 -10.45
CA ALA A 73 -9.41 6.48 -11.51
C ALA A 73 -10.65 5.59 -11.33
N GLY A 74 -11.32 5.65 -10.17
CA GLY A 74 -12.47 4.79 -9.87
C GLY A 74 -12.12 3.32 -9.70
N MET A 75 -10.88 3.01 -9.31
CA MET A 75 -10.47 1.64 -9.02
C MET A 75 -11.18 1.15 -7.75
N GLY A 76 -11.67 -0.10 -7.78
CA GLY A 76 -12.50 -0.73 -6.76
C GLY A 76 -12.11 -2.17 -6.53
#